data_AF-A0A3D1KEK4-F1
#
_entry.id   AF-A0A3D1KEK4-F1
#
_cell.length_a   1.000
_cell.length_b   1.000
_cell.length_c   1.000
_cell.angle_alpha   90.00
_cell.angle_beta   90.00
_cell.angle_gamma   90.00
#
_symmetry.space_group_name_H-M   'P 1'
#
loop_
_entity.id
_entity.type
_entity.pdbx_description
1 polymer ?
#
loop_
_entity_poly.entity_id
_entity_poly.type
_entity_poly.pdbx_seq_one_letter_code
_entity_poly.pdbx_strand_id
1 'polypeptide(L)' 'MAEAIDIRELNIRIEQQSQFVTNLVMGMNKVIVGQKHLVDCLLIGLLSDGHILLEGVPGLAKTLAIKTLS' A
#
# COMPACT_ATOMS: atom_id res chain seq x y z
N MET A 1 33.48 9.94 -3.12
CA MET A 1 33.26 9.23 -4.39
C MET A 1 31.93 8.52 -4.23
N ALA A 2 30.87 8.99 -4.89
CA ALA A 2 29.57 8.34 -4.81
C ALA A 2 29.65 7.06 -5.66
N GLU A 3 29.48 5.90 -5.05
CA GLU A 3 29.28 4.64 -5.78
C GLU A 3 28.09 4.83 -6.72
N ALA A 4 28.32 4.69 -8.02
CA ALA A 4 27.25 4.66 -9.00
C ALA A 4 26.52 3.32 -8.83
N ILE A 5 25.50 3.32 -7.97
CA ILE A 5 24.61 2.16 -7.81
C ILE A 5 23.99 1.87 -9.18
N ASP A 6 24.24 0.67 -9.73
CA ASP A 6 23.61 0.23 -10.98
C ASP A 6 22.09 0.16 -10.76
N ILE A 7 21.36 0.99 -11.51
CA ILE A 7 19.90 1.09 -11.47
C ILE A 7 19.24 -0.29 -11.69
N ARG A 8 19.86 -1.17 -12.49
CA ARG A 8 19.36 -2.52 -12.76
C ARG A 8 19.43 -3.40 -11.51
N GLU A 9 20.56 -3.36 -10.81
CA GLU A 9 20.74 -4.14 -9.59
C GLU A 9 19.84 -3.63 -8.45
N LEU A 10 19.66 -2.32 -8.36
CA LEU A 10 18.73 -1.71 -7.41
C LEU A 10 17.28 -2.15 -7.68
N ASN A 11 16.83 -2.16 -8.93
CA ASN A 11 15.48 -2.59 -9.28
C ASN A 11 15.23 -4.06 -8.92
N ILE A 12 16.20 -4.95 -9.16
CA ILE A 12 16.10 -6.37 -8.79
C ILE A 12 15.93 -6.52 -7.27
N ARG A 13 16.72 -5.77 -6.48
CA ARG A 13 16.63 -5.81 -5.01
C ARG A 13 15.28 -5.28 -4.52
N ILE A 14 14.80 -4.18 -5.10
CA ILE A 14 13.48 -3.61 -4.77
C ILE A 14 12.39 -4.64 -5.06
N GLU A 15 12.38 -5.26 -6.23
CA GLU A 15 11.35 -6.23 -6.62
C GLU A 15 11.32 -7.48 -5.73
N GLN A 16 12.50 -7.97 -5.33
CA GLN A 16 12.61 -9.09 -4.38
C GLN A 16 12.06 -8.72 -2.99
N GLN A 17 12.32 -7.50 -2.52
CA GLN A 17 11.87 -7.07 -1.19
C GLN A 17 10.42 -6.57 -1.18
N SER A 18 9.88 -6.09 -2.29
CA SER A 18 8.52 -5.53 -2.36
C SER A 18 7.42 -6.57 -2.56
N GLN A 19 7.74 -7.86 -2.65
CA GLN A 19 6.75 -8.92 -2.91
C GLN A 19 5.61 -8.96 -1.88
N PHE A 20 5.90 -8.64 -0.61
CA PHE A 20 4.88 -8.62 0.44
C PHE A 20 3.81 -7.54 0.20
N VAL A 21 4.17 -6.42 -0.44
CA VAL A 21 3.24 -5.33 -0.78
C VAL A 21 2.19 -5.84 -1.75
N THR A 22 2.60 -6.60 -2.77
CA THR A 22 1.68 -7.21 -3.74
C THR A 22 0.69 -8.15 -3.04
N ASN A 23 1.15 -8.94 -2.07
CA ASN A 23 0.28 -9.84 -1.31
C ASN A 23 -0.74 -9.08 -0.44
N LEU A 24 -0.32 -8.00 0.22
CA LEU A 24 -1.21 -7.12 0.99
C LEU A 24 -2.29 -6.50 0.09
N VAL A 25 -1.90 -5.91 -1.05
CA VAL A 25 -2.82 -5.32 -2.03
C VAL A 25 -3.83 -6.35 -2.51
N MET A 26 -3.38 -7.56 -2.86
CA MET A 26 -4.27 -8.65 -3.28
C MET A 26 -5.27 -9.05 -2.18
N GLY A 27 -4.84 -9.09 -0.92
CA GLY A 27 -5.73 -9.36 0.21
C GLY A 27 -6.81 -8.29 0.37
N MET A 28 -6.41 -7.02 0.32
CA MET A 28 -7.32 -5.88 0.44
C MET A 28 -8.33 -5.81 -0.71
N ASN A 29 -7.90 -6.08 -1.94
CA ASN A 29 -8.76 -6.07 -3.14
C ASN A 29 -9.85 -7.16 -3.14
N LYS A 30 -9.76 -8.18 -2.27
CA LYS A 30 -10.84 -9.18 -2.12
C LYS A 30 -12.05 -8.62 -1.38
N VAL A 31 -11.84 -7.63 -0.53
CA VAL A 31 -12.89 -7.05 0.34
C VAL A 31 -13.29 -5.66 -0.15
N ILE A 32 -12.32 -4.90 -0.68
CA ILE A 32 -12.50 -3.53 -1.14
C ILE A 32 -12.51 -3.52 -2.67
N VAL A 33 -13.67 -3.23 -3.26
CA VAL A 33 -13.84 -3.17 -4.72
C VAL A 33 -13.92 -1.72 -5.18
N GLY A 34 -13.19 -1.38 -6.24
CA GLY A 34 -13.26 -0.06 -6.90
C GLY A 34 -12.54 1.09 -6.18
N GLN A 35 -11.90 0.84 -5.04
CA GLN A 35 -11.23 1.87 -4.23
C GLN A 35 -9.71 1.66 -4.17
N LYS A 36 -9.05 1.58 -5.34
CA LYS A 36 -7.60 1.37 -5.42
C LYS A 36 -6.81 2.46 -4.69
N HIS A 37 -7.19 3.73 -4.89
CA HIS A 37 -6.49 4.85 -4.27
C HIS A 37 -6.52 4.80 -2.74
N LEU A 38 -7.65 4.39 -2.15
CA LEU A 38 -7.79 4.21 -0.71
C LEU A 38 -6.83 3.13 -0.18
N VAL A 39 -6.77 1.99 -0.87
CA VAL A 39 -5.87 0.88 -0.52
C VAL A 39 -4.41 1.33 -0.56
N ASP A 40 -4.02 2.04 -1.63
CA ASP A 40 -2.66 2.55 -1.78
C ASP A 40 -2.30 3.53 -0.66
N CYS A 41 -3.18 4.49 -0.34
CA CYS A 41 -2.95 5.43 0.76
C CYS A 41 -2.83 4.71 2.11
N LEU A 42 -3.71 3.76 2.41
CA LEU A 42 -3.67 2.98 3.65
C LEU A 42 -2.36 2.20 3.81
N LEU A 43 -1.88 1.57 2.73
CA LEU A 43 -0.60 0.87 2.74
C LEU A 43 0.57 1.83 2.89
N ILE A 44 0.54 2.99 2.22
CA ILE A 44 1.58 4.01 2.37
C ILE A 44 1.65 4.48 3.83
N GLY A 45 0.52 4.82 4.45
CA GLY A 45 0.52 5.22 5.86
C GLY A 45 1.03 4.11 6.78
N LEU A 46 0.62 2.87 6.56
CA LEU A 46 1.09 1.74 7.35
C LEU A 46 2.60 1.52 7.21
N LEU A 47 3.14 1.57 6.00
CA LEU A 47 4.57 1.30 5.73
C LEU A 47 5.49 2.46 6.08
N SER A 48 4.96 3.68 6.20
CA SER A 48 5.71 4.88 6.55
C SER A 48 5.54 5.31 8.02
N ASP A 49 4.83 4.52 8.84
CA ASP A 49 4.37 4.92 10.18
C ASP A 49 3.64 6.27 10.17
N GLY A 50 2.94 6.56 9.07
CA GLY A 50 2.20 7.79 8.84
C GLY A 50 0.77 7.73 9.37
N HIS A 51 0.20 8.91 9.65
CA HIS A 51 -1.20 9.04 10.05
C HIS A 51 -2.08 9.43 8.86
N ILE A 52 -3.24 8.80 8.74
CA ILE A 52 -4.21 9.07 7.68
C ILE A 52 -5.53 9.50 8.31
N LEU A 53 -6.07 10.60 7.82
CA LEU A 53 -7.44 11.01 8.10
C LEU A 53 -8.32 10.57 6.94
N LEU A 54 -9.30 9.70 7.21
CA LEU A 54 -10.18 9.15 6.18
C LEU A 54 -11.54 9.87 6.19
N GLU A 55 -11.70 10.89 5.35
CA GLU A 55 -12.94 11.65 5.19
C GLU A 55 -13.74 11.24 3.95
N GLY A 56 -15.05 11.46 3.99
CA GLY A 56 -15.94 11.30 2.83
C GLY A 56 -17.38 11.03 3.24
N VAL A 57 -18.27 10.85 2.26
CA VAL A 57 -19.69 10.57 2.50
C VAL A 57 -19.92 9.15 3.05
N PRO A 58 -20.97 8.92 3.87
CA PRO A 58 -21.30 7.59 4.40
C PRO A 58 -21.53 6.57 3.27
N GLY A 59 -21.17 5.31 3.51
CA GLY A 59 -21.35 4.22 2.55
C GLY A 59 -20.16 3.90 1.64
N LEU A 60 -19.08 4.71 1.65
CA LEU A 60 -17.89 4.50 0.80
C LEU A 60 -16.88 3.45 1.32
N ALA A 61 -17.35 2.44 2.04
CA ALA A 61 -16.52 1.35 2.58
C ALA A 61 -15.38 1.79 3.54
N LYS A 62 -15.40 3.02 4.09
CA LYS A 62 -14.37 3.54 5.02
C LYS A 62 -14.09 2.60 6.21
N THR A 63 -15.15 2.21 6.92
CA THR A 63 -15.05 1.30 8.07
C THR A 63 -14.57 -0.09 7.64
N LEU A 64 -15.01 -0.56 6.49
CA LEU A 64 -14.59 -1.86 5.93
C LEU A 64 -13.09 -1.84 5.61
N ALA A 65 -12.59 -0.72 5.08
CA ALA A 65 -11.19 -0.58 4.71
C ALA A 65 -10.25 -0.66 5.93
N ILE A 66 -10.59 0.04 7.02
CA ILE A 66 -9.83 -0.04 8.28
C ILE A 66 -9.88 -1.46 8.87
N LYS A 67 -11.06 -2.09 8.87
CA LYS A 67 -11.21 -3.49 9.35
C LYS A 67 -10.49 -4.52 8.51
N THR A 68 -10.25 -4.25 7.23
CA THR A 68 -9.52 -5.16 6.33
C THR A 68 -8.01 -5.05 6.54
N LEU A 69 -7.54 -3.90 7.04
CA LEU A 69 -6.13 -3.63 7.32
C LEU A 69 -5.69 -4.15 8.71
N SER A 70 -6.62 -4.27 9.67
CA SER A 70 -6.38 -4.76 11.04
C SER A 70 -6.51 -6.28 11.13
#